data_AF-A0A962IW15-F1
#
_entry.id   AF-A0A962IW15-F1
#
_cell.length_a   1.000
_cell.length_b   1.000
_cell.length_c   1.000
_cell.angle_alpha   90.00
_cell.angle_beta   90.00
_cell.angle_gamma   90.00
#
_symmetry.space_group_name_H-M   'P 1'
#
loop_
_entity.id
_entity.type
_entity.pdbx_description
1 polymer ?
#
loop_
_entity_poly.entity_id
_entity_poly.type
_entity_poly.pdbx_seq_one_letter_code
_entity_poly.pdbx_strand_id
1 'polypeptide(L)' 'FSRVARELSENEEKIVAELNGAQGKPQDLGGYYAPDPALTEKAMRPSATFNAILDSVGT' A
#
# COMPACT_ATOMS: atom_id res chain seq x y z
N PHE A 1 14.56 11.78 6.88
CA PHE A 1 13.20 11.68 7.44
C PHE A 1 12.32 12.92 7.26
N SER A 2 12.82 14.17 7.37
CA SER A 2 11.99 15.38 7.17
C SER A 2 11.24 15.40 5.82
N ARG A 3 11.92 15.04 4.72
CA ARG A 3 11.32 14.89 3.39
C ARG A 3 10.16 13.89 3.38
N VAL A 4 10.39 12.69 3.93
CA VAL A 4 9.41 11.59 3.97
C VAL A 4 8.19 11.99 4.80
N ALA A 5 8.40 12.61 5.95
CA ALA A 5 7.32 13.12 6.80
C ALA A 5 6.45 14.15 6.05
N ARG A 6 7.10 15.08 5.33
CA ARG A 6 6.38 16.05 4.48
C ARG A 6 5.59 15.36 3.38
N GLU A 7 6.18 14.41 2.65
CA GLU A 7 5.51 13.70 1.56
C GLU A 7 4.30 12.89 2.06
N LEU A 8 4.40 12.26 3.23
CA LEU A 8 3.28 11.57 3.87
C LEU A 8 2.17 12.56 4.25
N SER A 9 2.49 13.68 4.88
CA SER A 9 1.50 14.71 5.25
C SER A 9 0.83 15.35 4.03
N GLU A 10 1.58 15.66 2.98
CA GLU A 10 1.05 16.26 1.75
C GLU A 10 0.15 15.30 0.95
N ASN A 11 0.33 13.98 1.11
CA ASN A 11 -0.42 12.97 0.36
C ASN A 11 -1.43 12.18 1.21
N GLU A 12 -1.65 12.55 2.48
CA GLU A 12 -2.47 11.79 3.42
C GLU A 12 -3.86 11.45 2.88
N GLU A 13 -4.61 12.44 2.40
CA GLU A 13 -5.96 12.23 1.87
C GLU A 13 -5.99 11.25 0.70
N LYS A 14 -5.00 11.36 -0.20
CA LYS A 14 -4.87 10.48 -1.36
C LYS A 14 -4.54 9.05 -0.94
N ILE A 15 -3.61 8.88 0.01
CA ILE A 15 -3.24 7.58 0.56
C ILE A 15 -4.46 6.91 1.21
N VAL A 16 -5.21 7.66 2.03
CA VAL A 16 -6.43 7.16 2.67
C VAL A 16 -7.49 6.79 1.65
N ALA A 17 -7.67 7.59 0.58
CA ALA A 17 -8.60 7.28 -0.50
C ALA A 17 -8.21 6.00 -1.26
N GLU A 18 -6.91 5.79 -1.55
CA GLU A 18 -6.41 4.58 -2.19
C GLU A 18 -6.63 3.34 -1.31
N LEU A 19 -6.36 3.43 0.00
CA LEU A 19 -6.57 2.35 0.97
C LEU A 19 -8.05 2.00 1.12
N ASN A 20 -8.92 3.00 1.23
CA ASN A 20 -10.37 2.78 1.34
C ASN A 20 -10.97 2.26 0.03
N GLY A 21 -10.47 2.71 -1.13
CA GLY A 21 -10.91 2.25 -2.44
C GLY A 21 -10.65 0.77 -2.73
N ALA A 22 -9.72 0.14 -2.00
CA ALA A 22 -9.43 -1.28 -2.10
C ALA A 22 -10.43 -2.18 -1.33
N GLN A 23 -11.26 -1.60 -0.46
CA GLN A 23 -12.14 -2.35 0.43
C GLN A 23 -13.44 -2.82 -0.27
N GLY A 24 -14.13 -3.77 0.37
CA GLY A 24 -15.47 -4.22 -0.02
C GLY A 24 -15.54 -5.21 -1.19
N LYS A 25 -14.42 -5.49 -1.86
CA LYS A 25 -14.34 -6.46 -2.95
C LYS A 25 -13.61 -7.73 -2.49
N PRO A 26 -14.05 -8.93 -2.90
CA PRO A 26 -13.28 -10.15 -2.71
C PRO A 26 -11.87 -10.01 -3.29
N GLN A 27 -10.87 -10.53 -2.55
CA GLN A 27 -9.47 -10.58 -2.99
C GLN A 27 -9.06 -12.03 -3.14
N ASP A 28 -8.30 -12.31 -4.20
CA ASP A 28 -7.67 -13.62 -4.39
C ASP A 28 -6.23 -13.55 -3.87
N LEU A 29 -5.92 -14.41 -2.89
CA LEU A 29 -4.59 -14.54 -2.30
C LEU A 29 -3.86 -15.79 -2.80
N GLY A 30 -4.44 -16.59 -3.70
CA GLY A 30 -3.80 -17.79 -4.24
C GLY A 30 -3.62 -18.96 -3.26
N GLY A 31 -4.23 -18.88 -2.07
CA GLY A 31 -4.14 -19.91 -1.03
C GLY A 31 -4.69 -19.41 0.31
N TYR A 32 -4.90 -20.34 1.25
CA TYR A 32 -5.39 -20.00 2.60
C TYR A 32 -4.27 -20.10 3.65
N TYR A 33 -3.66 -21.27 3.82
CA TYR A 33 -2.56 -21.47 4.79
C TYR A 33 -1.19 -21.03 4.27
N ALA A 34 -1.00 -21.04 2.95
CA ALA A 34 0.19 -20.60 2.26
C ALA A 34 -0.25 -19.80 1.02
N PRO A 35 -0.63 -18.53 1.20
CA PRO A 35 -1.05 -17.68 0.08
C PRO A 35 0.14 -17.38 -0.84
N ASP A 36 -0.16 -17.03 -2.09
CA ASP A 36 0.83 -16.59 -3.05
C ASP A 36 1.43 -15.25 -2.59
N PRO A 37 2.77 -15.14 -2.46
CA PRO A 37 3.40 -13.92 -1.97
C PRO A 37 3.14 -12.69 -2.84
N ALA A 38 3.09 -12.83 -4.17
CA ALA A 38 2.90 -11.70 -5.08
C ALA A 38 1.45 -11.20 -5.05
N LEU A 39 0.47 -12.11 -5.00
CA LEU A 39 -0.93 -11.75 -4.81
C LEU A 39 -1.16 -11.10 -3.45
N THR A 40 -0.53 -11.64 -2.40
CA THR A 40 -0.61 -11.07 -1.05
C THR A 40 0.00 -9.69 -0.97
N GLU A 41 1.19 -9.47 -1.55
CA GLU A 41 1.82 -8.16 -1.58
C GLU A 41 0.93 -7.13 -2.28
N LYS A 42 0.38 -7.48 -3.44
CA LYS A 42 -0.52 -6.61 -4.20
C LYS A 42 -1.79 -6.26 -3.41
N ALA A 43 -2.39 -7.23 -2.71
CA ALA A 43 -3.59 -7.02 -1.92
C ALA A 43 -3.33 -6.17 -0.66
N MET A 44 -2.18 -6.37 -0.01
CA MET A 44 -1.85 -5.72 1.27
C MET A 44 -1.17 -4.36 1.11
N ARG A 45 -0.63 -4.04 -0.08
CA ARG A 45 -0.01 -2.75 -0.40
C ARG A 45 -0.77 -1.99 -1.50
N PRO A 46 -2.08 -1.70 -1.35
CA PRO A 46 -2.89 -1.17 -2.45
C PRO A 46 -2.65 0.31 -2.77
N SER A 47 -2.00 1.06 -1.87
CA SER A 47 -1.66 2.48 -2.10
C SER A 47 -0.32 2.61 -2.81
N ALA A 48 -0.37 2.85 -4.12
CA ALA A 48 0.82 3.13 -4.93
C ALA A 48 1.57 4.38 -4.42
N THR A 49 0.83 5.40 -3.96
CA THR A 49 1.43 6.64 -3.43
C THR A 49 2.21 6.35 -2.16
N PHE A 50 1.64 5.61 -1.21
CA PHE A 50 2.32 5.26 0.03
C PHE A 50 3.55 4.38 -0.21
N ASN A 51 3.42 3.37 -1.06
CA ASN A 51 4.53 2.48 -1.39
C ASN A 51 5.71 3.25 -2.00
N ALA A 52 5.46 4.15 -2.96
CA ALA A 52 6.52 4.95 -3.57
C ALA A 52 7.27 5.83 -2.56
N ILE A 53 6.57 6.39 -1.56
CA ILE A 53 7.19 7.17 -0.49
C ILE A 53 8.08 6.28 0.39
N LEU A 54 7.59 5.09 0.77
CA LEU A 54 8.36 4.15 1.59
C LEU A 54 9.58 3.58 0.88
N ASP A 55 9.47 3.27 -0.42
CA ASP A 55 10.58 2.75 -1.21
C ASP A 55 11.74 3.77 -1.29
N SER A 56 11.46 5.07 -1.11
CA SER A 56 12.47 6.14 -1.03
C SER A 56 13.24 6.21 0.30
N VAL A 57 12.84 5.43 1.32
CA VAL A 57 13.48 5.41 2.66
C VAL A 57 14.67 4.44 2.71
N GLY A 58 14.69 3.42 1.83
CA GLY A 58 15.63 2.30 1.86
C GLY A 58 16.88 2.43 0.96
N THR A 59 17.02 3.56 0.25
CA THR A 59 18.20 3.92 -0.57
C THR A 59 18.93 5.10 0.04
#